data_AF-A0A9W6B3T5-F1
#
_entry.id   AF-A0A9W6B3T5-F1
#
_cell.length_a   1.000
_cell.length_b   1.000
_cell.length_c   1.000
_cell.angle_alpha   90.00
_cell.angle_beta   90.00
_cell.angle_gamma   90.00
#
_symmetry.space_group_name_H-M   'P 1'
#
loop_
_entity.id
_entity.type
_entity.pdbx_description
1 polymer ?
#
loop_
_entity_poly.entity_id
_entity_poly.type
_entity_poly.pdbx_seq_one_letter_code
_entity_poly.pdbx_strand_id
1 'polypeptide(L)' 'MLQKRADFNEWGLPGGALEFGETAVDACKREYMEETNLKVKIQGLLGISTNQMQKYPNGDQAQSIVIKFIVKKIIYRI' A
#
# COMPACT_ATOMS: atom_id res chain seq x y z
N MET A 1 -0.74 -6.49 -9.44
CA MET A 1 -2.17 -6.72 -9.13
C MET A 1 -2.74 -5.37 -8.72
N LEU A 2 -3.99 -5.09 -9.08
CA LEU A 2 -4.73 -3.92 -8.62
C LEU A 2 -5.94 -4.39 -7.82
N GLN A 3 -6.33 -3.62 -6.81
CA GLN A 3 -7.56 -3.80 -6.05
C GLN A 3 -8.51 -2.64 -6.32
N LYS A 4 -9.81 -2.91 -6.26
CA LYS A 4 -10.83 -1.87 -6.40
C LYS A 4 -11.10 -1.26 -5.03
N ARG A 5 -10.78 0.03 -4.85
CA ARG A 5 -10.93 0.73 -3.58
C ARG A 5 -12.40 1.04 -3.30
N ALA A 6 -12.83 0.88 -2.05
CA ALA A 6 -14.20 1.11 -1.62
C ALA A 6 -14.55 2.61 -1.48
N ASP A 7 -13.57 3.45 -1.20
CA ASP A 7 -13.73 4.89 -0.94
C ASP A 7 -13.84 5.73 -2.23
N PHE A 8 -13.18 5.31 -3.31
CA PHE A 8 -13.17 6.05 -4.58
C PHE A 8 -13.70 5.26 -5.79
N ASN A 9 -14.05 3.98 -5.63
CA ASN A 9 -14.46 3.08 -6.74
C ASN A 9 -13.41 2.96 -7.86
N GLU A 10 -12.15 3.32 -7.56
CA GLU A 10 -11.00 3.30 -8.47
C GLU A 10 -10.13 2.07 -8.24
N TRP A 11 -9.37 1.69 -9.26
CA TRP A 11 -8.39 0.62 -9.15
C TRP A 11 -7.04 1.17 -8.69
N GLY A 12 -6.54 0.66 -7.57
CA GLY A 12 -5.28 1.07 -6.96
C GLY A 12 -4.39 -0.13 -6.59
N LEU A 13 -3.16 0.14 -6.20
CA LEU A 13 -2.33 -0.87 -5.55
C LEU A 13 -2.80 -1.06 -4.10
N PRO A 14 -2.70 -2.28 -3.54
CA PRO A 14 -2.84 -2.47 -2.10
C PRO A 14 -1.83 -1.63 -1.33
N GLY A 15 -2.26 -1.06 -0.21
CA GLY A 15 -1.43 -0.17 0.60
C GLY A 15 -2.21 0.86 1.39
N GLY A 16 -1.55 1.44 2.39
CA GLY A 16 -2.12 2.40 3.31
C GLY A 16 -1.05 3.22 4.02
N ALA A 17 -1.46 3.91 5.08
CA ALA A 17 -0.56 4.73 5.88
C ALA A 17 0.32 3.85 6.79
N LEU A 18 1.44 4.41 7.24
CA LEU A 18 2.25 3.79 8.28
C LEU A 18 1.52 3.83 9.62
N GLU A 19 1.65 2.75 10.39
CA GLU A 19 1.39 2.81 11.84
C GLU A 19 2.60 3.39 12.59
N PHE A 20 2.39 3.84 13.84
CA PHE A 20 3.45 4.43 14.64
C PHE A 20 4.57 3.42 14.92
N GLY A 21 5.81 3.77 14.54
CA GLY A 21 6.98 2.90 14.69
C GLY A 21 7.14 1.85 13.58
N GLU A 22 6.24 1.81 12.59
CA GLU A 22 6.29 0.86 11.49
C GLU A 22 7.26 1.29 10.39
N THR A 23 7.94 0.32 9.76
CA THR A 23 8.72 0.58 8.54
C THR A 23 7.82 0.51 7.31
N ALA A 24 8.18 1.22 6.23
CA ALA A 24 7.44 1.12 4.97
C ALA A 24 7.34 -0.30 4.39
N VAL A 25 8.34 -1.14 4.68
CA VAL A 25 8.34 -2.55 4.28
C VAL A 25 7.31 -3.36 5.06
N ASP A 26 7.17 -3.10 6.37
CA ASP A 26 6.25 -3.81 7.22
C ASP A 26 4.81 -3.37 6.96
N ALA A 27 4.58 -2.06 6.79
CA ALA A 27 3.30 -1.52 6.34
C ALA A 27 2.86 -2.17 5.02
N CYS A 28 3.75 -2.26 4.03
CA CYS A 28 3.43 -2.89 2.75
C CYS A 28 2.99 -4.35 2.92
N LYS A 29 3.61 -5.13 3.81
CA LYS A 29 3.21 -6.52 4.06
C LYS A 29 1.89 -6.61 4.83
N ARG A 30 1.69 -5.76 5.84
CA ARG A 30 0.48 -5.69 6.67
C ARG A 30 -0.73 -5.36 5.80
N GLU A 31 -0.67 -4.27 5.04
CA GLU A 31 -1.73 -3.83 4.13
C GLU A 31 -2.08 -4.89 3.09
N TYR A 32 -1.06 -5.54 2.49
CA TYR A 32 -1.32 -6.67 1.57
C TYR A 32 -2.08 -7.81 2.26
N MET A 33 -1.77 -8.10 3.51
CA MET A 33 -2.47 -9.13 4.28
C MET A 33 -3.90 -8.70 4.62
N GLU A 34 -4.10 -7.48 5.11
CA GLU A 34 -5.41 -6.94 5.53
C GLU A 34 -6.38 -6.82 4.35
N GLU A 35 -5.92 -6.30 3.22
CA GLU A 35 -6.79 -5.99 2.08
C GLU A 35 -6.99 -7.19 1.15
N THR A 36 -6.01 -8.10 1.07
CA THR A 36 -6.04 -9.20 0.08
C THR A 36 -5.90 -10.60 0.65
N ASN A 37 -5.63 -10.75 1.95
CA ASN A 37 -5.29 -12.03 2.60
C ASN A 37 -4.06 -12.74 1.98
N LEU A 38 -3.15 -11.99 1.34
CA LEU A 38 -1.95 -12.55 0.71
C LEU A 38 -0.70 -12.17 1.50
N LYS A 39 0.10 -13.19 1.82
CA LYS A 39 1.47 -12.99 2.32
C LYS A 39 2.42 -12.72 1.15
N VAL A 40 3.22 -11.67 1.29
CA VAL A 40 4.18 -11.23 0.27
C VAL A 40 5.57 -11.03 0.84
N LYS A 41 6.59 -11.15 -0.02
CA LYS A 41 7.96 -10.75 0.24
C LYS A 41 8.31 -9.55 -0.62
N ILE A 42 8.95 -8.54 -0.02
CA ILE A 42 9.50 -7.39 -0.76
C ILE A 42 10.70 -7.86 -1.58
N GLN A 43 10.67 -7.58 -2.87
CA GLN A 43 11.77 -7.87 -3.80
C GLN A 43 12.66 -6.64 -4.05
N GLY A 44 12.09 -5.44 -3.99
CA GLY A 44 12.83 -4.20 -4.19
C GLY A 44 11.95 -2.97 -4.18
N LEU A 45 12.58 -1.80 -4.20
CA LEU A 45 11.93 -0.50 -4.36
C LEU A 45 11.56 -0.32 -5.84
N LEU A 46 10.28 -0.07 -6.12
CA LEU A 46 9.81 0.32 -7.45
C LEU A 46 10.01 1.83 -7.67
N GLY A 47 9.76 2.63 -6.65
CA GLY A 47 9.97 4.08 -6.70
C GLY A 47 9.30 4.82 -5.56
N ILE A 48 9.63 6.10 -5.46
CA ILE A 48 9.09 7.03 -4.45
C ILE A 48 8.38 8.16 -5.19
N SER A 49 7.16 8.49 -4.78
CA SER A 49 6.41 9.63 -5.28
C SER A 49 6.18 10.60 -4.14
N THR A 50 6.57 11.86 -4.33
CA THR A 50 6.51 12.90 -3.30
C THR A 50 5.44 13.96 -3.56
N ASN A 51 4.76 13.89 -4.70
CA ASN A 51 3.76 14.85 -5.15
C ASN A 51 2.33 14.29 -5.10
N GLN A 52 2.07 13.29 -4.25
CA GLN A 52 0.74 12.71 -4.13
C GLN A 52 -0.13 13.56 -3.19
N MET A 53 -1.18 14.16 -3.75
CA MET A 53 -2.12 15.01 -3.05
C MET A 53 -3.45 14.27 -2.90
N GLN A 54 -3.94 14.14 -1.67
CA GLN A 54 -5.23 13.56 -1.36
C GLN A 54 -6.12 14.60 -0.69
N LYS A 55 -7.35 14.74 -1.20
CA LYS A 55 -8.40 15.55 -0.57
C LYS A 55 -9.42 14.62 0.07
N TYR A 56 -9.65 14.80 1.37
CA TYR A 56 -10.61 14.01 2.14
C TYR A 56 -12.02 14.62 2.04
N PRO A 57 -13.08 13.81 2.27
CA PRO A 57 -14.47 14.31 2.20
C PRO A 57 -14.79 15.45 3.18
N ASN A 58 -14.07 15.54 4.30
CA ASN A 58 -14.19 16.62 5.28
C ASN A 58 -13.52 17.94 4.84
N GLY A 59 -12.86 17.96 3.68
CA GLY A 59 -12.18 19.13 3.12
C GLY A 59 -10.68 19.19 3.36
N ASP A 60 -10.14 18.34 4.23
CA ASP A 60 -8.71 18.28 4.51
C ASP A 60 -7.91 17.87 3.28
N GLN A 61 -6.71 18.40 3.18
CA GLN A 61 -5.76 18.04 2.13
C GLN A 61 -4.47 17.54 2.76
N ALA A 62 -3.97 16.42 2.26
CA ALA A 62 -2.70 15.85 2.67
C ALA A 62 -1.81 15.62 1.45
N GLN A 63 -0.53 15.92 1.62
CA GLN A 63 0.51 15.50 0.69
C GLN A 63 1.24 14.32 1.30
N SER A 64 1.23 13.19 0.61
CA SER A 64 1.83 11.95 1.09
C SER A 64 3.07 11.59 0.28
N ILE A 65 4.09 11.09 0.96
CA ILE A 65 5.19 10.36 0.32
C ILE A 65 4.72 8.93 0.12
N VAL A 66 4.63 8.48 -1.13
CA VAL A 66 4.22 7.13 -1.49
C VAL A 66 5.44 6.32 -1.90
N ILE A 67 5.75 5.29 -1.12
CA ILE A 67 6.84 4.36 -1.40
C ILE A 67 6.23 3.09 -2.00
N LYS A 68 6.62 2.76 -3.24
CA LYS A 68 6.11 1.60 -3.97
C LYS A 68 7.16 0.50 -3.99
N PHE A 69 6.72 -0.73 -3.76
CA PHE A 69 7.57 -1.91 -3.77
C PHE A 69 7.19 -2.89 -4.86
N ILE A 70 8.19 -3.60 -5.38
CA ILE A 70 8.00 -4.84 -6.12
C ILE A 70 7.86 -5.96 -5.11
N VAL A 71 6.80 -6.75 -5.20
CA VAL A 71 6.50 -7.83 -4.24
C VAL A 71 6.30 -9.17 -4.94
N LYS A 72 6.67 -10.24 -4.24
CA LYS A 72 6.42 -11.62 -4.66
C LYS A 72 5.50 -12.31 -3.66
N LYS A 73 4.41 -12.91 -4.16
CA LYS A 73 3.52 -13.75 -3.35
C LYS A 73 4.29 -14.93 -2.78
N ILE A 74 4.09 -15.20 -1.49
CA ILE A 74 4.59 -16.40 -0.82
C ILE A 74 3.55 -17.50 -1.01
N ILE A 75 3.96 -18.66 -1.53
CA ILE A 75 3.13 -19.85 -1.66
C ILE A 75 3.75 -20.92 -0.76
N TYR A 76 3.04 -21.34 0.27
CA TYR A 76 3.43 -22.51 1.04
C TYR A 76 3.04 -23.74 0.23
N ARG A 77 4.00 -24.62 -0.06
CA ARG A 77 3.70 -25.98 -0.50
C ARG A 77 3.53 -26.83 0.75
N ILE A 78 2.37 -27.47 0.85
CA ILE A 78 2.07 -28.50 1.84
C ILE A 78 2.64 -29.82 1.35
#